data_AF-A0A969KHV0-F1
#
_entry.id   AF-A0A969KHV0-F1
#
_cell.length_a   1.000
_cell.length_b   1.000
_cell.length_c   1.000
_cell.angle_alpha   90.00
_cell.angle_beta   90.00
_cell.angle_gamma   90.00
#
_symmetry.space_group_name_H-M   'P 1'
#
loop_
_entity.id
_entity.type
_entity.pdbx_description
1 polymer ?
#
loop_
_entity_poly.entity_id
_entity_poly.type
_entity_poly.pdbx_seq_one_letter_code
_entity_poly.pdbx_strand_id
1 'polypeptide(L)'
;RDFIPLKVNAAGVMPIIFAQALMFLPATVAQFINPEAVTADGGGFLAALNDFTSAPYNIIYFFLVVIFTYVYTALIVDPRQYAEYLKGQNAFIPGIKPGKPTSDFIDSVTTRITLPGSVFLGFVSILPAFAAAFGANIAFAMFFGGTSLLIMVGVVLDTLQQIEGHLLMRRYDGLTKSGKLKKKGGMMGIGADL
;
A
#
# COMPACT_ATOMS: atom_id res chain seq x y z
N ARG A 1 -2.13 -12.18 24.27
CA ARG A 1 -3.20 -12.22 23.23
C ARG A 1 -2.58 -11.53 22.04
N ASP A 2 -2.05 -12.31 21.11
CA ASP A 2 -1.37 -11.76 19.94
C ASP A 2 -2.42 -11.52 18.86
N PHE A 3 -2.34 -10.36 18.22
CA PHE A 3 -3.26 -9.95 17.17
C PHE A 3 -2.51 -9.93 15.85
N ILE A 4 -3.18 -10.30 14.76
CA ILE A 4 -2.67 -10.13 13.41
C ILE A 4 -3.03 -8.71 12.98
N PRO A 5 -2.07 -7.78 12.84
CA PRO A 5 -2.39 -6.43 12.40
C PRO A 5 -2.76 -6.43 10.91
N LEU A 6 -4.05 -6.56 10.61
CA LEU A 6 -4.57 -6.38 9.25
C LEU A 6 -4.82 -4.88 9.03
N LYS A 7 -4.06 -4.27 8.12
CA LYS A 7 -4.23 -2.86 7.76
C LYS A 7 -5.45 -2.69 6.86
N VAL A 8 -6.16 -1.57 7.05
CA VAL A 8 -7.32 -1.19 6.22
C VAL A 8 -6.92 -0.94 4.76
N ASN A 9 -5.70 -0.44 4.56
CA ASN A 9 -5.05 -0.34 3.26
C ASN A 9 -3.66 -0.97 3.34
N ALA A 10 -3.54 -2.24 2.94
CA ALA A 10 -2.25 -2.90 2.77
C ALA A 10 -1.50 -2.41 1.52
N ALA A 11 -2.22 -1.77 0.58
CA ALA A 11 -1.69 -1.35 -0.69
C ALA A 11 -0.85 -0.06 -0.64
N GLY A 12 -1.04 0.74 0.42
CA GLY A 12 -0.39 2.04 0.55
C GLY A 12 -0.79 2.99 -0.59
N VAL A 13 0.20 3.67 -1.15
CA VAL A 13 0.04 4.66 -2.25
C VAL A 13 0.20 4.02 -3.63
N MET A 14 0.82 2.85 -3.70
CA MET A 14 1.26 2.26 -4.96
C MET A 14 0.15 2.15 -6.02
N PRO A 15 -1.10 1.74 -5.69
CA PRO A 15 -2.20 1.72 -6.65
C PRO A 15 -2.52 3.07 -7.29
N ILE A 16 -2.42 4.16 -6.52
CA ILE A 16 -2.72 5.52 -6.97
C ILE A 16 -1.67 5.97 -8.00
N ILE A 17 -0.40 5.66 -7.73
CA ILE A 17 0.71 5.96 -8.64
C ILE A 17 0.55 5.17 -9.95
N PHE A 18 0.21 3.88 -9.88
CA PHE A 18 -0.02 3.07 -11.07
C PHE A 18 -1.21 3.57 -11.91
N ALA A 19 -2.31 3.92 -11.27
CA ALA A 19 -3.47 4.52 -11.95
C ALA A 19 -3.08 5.83 -12.66
N GLN A 20 -2.30 6.69 -12.01
CA GLN A 20 -1.82 7.95 -12.60
C GLN A 20 -0.87 7.71 -13.79
N ALA A 21 0.08 6.77 -13.65
CA ALA A 21 1.01 6.42 -14.72
C ALA A 21 0.28 5.88 -15.95
N LEU A 22 -0.74 5.05 -15.74
CA LEU A 22 -1.57 4.51 -16.82
C LEU A 22 -2.37 5.61 -17.54
N MET A 23 -2.87 6.62 -16.82
CA MET A 23 -3.55 7.77 -17.43
C MET A 23 -2.60 8.66 -18.24
N PHE A 24 -1.32 8.73 -17.88
CA PHE A 24 -0.33 9.49 -18.65
C PHE A 24 0.09 8.83 -19.96
N LEU A 25 -0.01 7.50 -20.09
CA LEU A 25 0.44 6.80 -21.30
C LEU A 25 -0.37 7.19 -22.56
N PRO A 26 -1.72 7.18 -22.57
CA PRO A 26 -2.47 7.64 -23.74
C PRO A 26 -2.28 9.13 -24.01
N ALA A 27 -2.20 9.96 -22.97
CA ALA A 27 -2.02 11.40 -23.10
C ALA A 27 -0.70 11.76 -23.80
N THR A 28 0.39 11.10 -23.40
CA THR A 28 1.72 11.29 -24.03
C THR A 28 1.73 10.78 -25.47
N VAL A 29 1.19 9.59 -25.74
CA VAL A 29 1.11 9.04 -27.10
C VAL A 29 0.26 9.93 -28.02
N ALA A 30 -0.87 10.46 -27.53
CA ALA A 30 -1.71 11.39 -28.27
C ALA A 30 -0.98 12.70 -28.62
N GLN A 31 -0.19 13.24 -27.67
CA GLN A 31 0.66 14.41 -27.90
C GLN A 31 1.75 14.16 -28.96
N PHE A 32 2.32 12.96 -29.01
CA PHE A 32 3.34 12.60 -30.01
C PHE A 32 2.77 12.36 -31.41
N ILE A 33 1.58 11.76 -31.52
CA ILE A 33 0.98 11.38 -32.81
C ILE A 33 0.22 12.55 -33.44
N ASN A 34 -0.46 13.38 -32.63
CA ASN A 34 -1.35 14.40 -33.17
C ASN A 34 -1.36 15.66 -32.28
N PRO A 35 -0.33 16.52 -32.38
CA PRO A 35 -0.22 17.71 -31.54
C PRO A 35 -1.39 18.70 -31.75
N GLU A 36 -2.03 18.70 -32.92
CA GLU A 36 -3.20 19.54 -33.23
C GLU A 36 -4.53 18.96 -32.68
N ALA A 37 -4.62 17.64 -32.47
CA ALA A 37 -5.79 17.03 -31.81
C ALA A 37 -5.85 17.33 -30.30
N VAL A 38 -4.78 17.87 -29.74
CA VAL A 38 -4.65 18.29 -28.34
C VAL A 38 -5.01 19.77 -28.18
N THR A 39 -5.00 20.56 -29.26
CA THR A 39 -5.34 21.99 -29.24
C THR A 39 -6.83 22.21 -29.54
N ALA A 40 -7.61 22.21 -28.47
CA ALA A 40 -8.76 23.09 -28.21
C ALA A 40 -10.02 23.09 -29.12
N ASP A 41 -10.10 22.47 -30.31
CA ASP A 41 -11.26 22.69 -31.20
C ASP A 41 -11.95 21.44 -31.80
N GLY A 42 -11.60 20.24 -31.33
CA GLY A 42 -12.29 19.00 -31.72
C GLY A 42 -12.83 18.26 -30.52
N GLY A 43 -14.16 18.23 -30.33
CA GLY A 43 -14.88 17.56 -29.23
C GLY A 43 -14.74 16.04 -29.19
N GLY A 44 -13.52 15.52 -29.21
CA GLY A 44 -13.19 14.11 -29.11
C GLY A 44 -12.96 13.70 -27.67
N PHE A 45 -13.40 12.48 -27.35
CA PHE A 45 -13.14 11.79 -26.09
C PHE A 45 -11.66 11.85 -25.65
N LEU A 46 -10.71 11.88 -26.59
CA LEU A 46 -9.28 11.98 -26.30
C LEU A 46 -8.85 13.33 -25.70
N ALA A 47 -9.47 14.45 -26.08
CA ALA A 47 -9.18 15.76 -25.50
C ALA A 47 -9.75 15.86 -24.08
N ALA A 48 -10.96 15.32 -23.87
CA ALA A 48 -11.57 15.21 -22.55
C ALA A 48 -10.76 14.29 -21.60
N LEU A 49 -10.12 13.25 -22.12
CA LEU A 49 -9.21 12.39 -21.35
C LEU A 49 -7.87 13.05 -20.98
N ASN A 50 -7.50 14.16 -21.62
CA ASN A 50 -6.27 14.89 -21.28
C ASN A 50 -6.53 15.95 -20.20
N ASP A 51 -7.77 16.42 -20.09
CA ASP A 51 -8.17 17.42 -19.10
C ASP A 51 -8.53 16.77 -17.76
N PHE A 52 -7.72 17.05 -16.74
CA PHE A 52 -7.91 16.58 -15.37
C PHE A 52 -9.19 17.15 -14.71
N THR A 53 -9.76 18.22 -15.24
CA THR A 53 -11.01 18.82 -14.76
C THR A 53 -12.25 18.14 -15.37
N SER A 54 -12.08 17.30 -16.40
CA SER A 54 -13.21 16.70 -17.09
C SER A 54 -13.87 15.59 -16.26
N ALA A 55 -15.21 15.53 -16.31
CA ALA A 55 -15.97 14.45 -15.70
C ALA A 55 -15.54 13.04 -16.18
N PRO A 56 -15.30 12.77 -17.49
CA PRO A 56 -14.88 11.44 -17.94
C PRO A 56 -13.50 11.05 -17.41
N TYR A 57 -12.54 11.97 -17.33
CA TYR A 57 -11.22 11.69 -16.74
C TYR A 57 -11.36 11.24 -15.29
N ASN A 58 -12.10 11.99 -14.49
CA ASN A 58 -12.28 11.71 -13.06
C ASN A 58 -13.01 10.39 -12.80
N ILE A 59 -14.00 10.05 -13.61
CA ILE A 59 -14.71 8.76 -13.50
C ILE A 59 -13.75 7.60 -13.81
N ILE A 60 -13.01 7.68 -14.91
CA ILE A 60 -12.06 6.63 -15.31
C ILE A 60 -10.95 6.51 -14.27
N TYR A 61 -10.45 7.65 -13.77
CA TYR A 61 -9.41 7.68 -12.74
C TYR A 61 -9.89 7.06 -11.42
N PHE A 62 -11.11 7.38 -10.98
CA PHE A 62 -11.74 6.75 -9.82
C PHE A 62 -11.80 5.23 -9.96
N PHE A 63 -12.33 4.72 -11.07
CA PHE A 63 -12.44 3.28 -11.31
C PHE A 63 -11.07 2.61 -11.39
N LEU A 64 -10.10 3.25 -12.05
CA LEU A 64 -8.72 2.77 -12.09
C LEU A 64 -8.12 2.64 -10.69
N VAL A 65 -8.24 3.68 -9.85
CA VAL A 65 -7.73 3.62 -8.47
C VAL A 65 -8.38 2.48 -7.68
N VAL A 66 -9.70 2.29 -7.79
CA VAL A 66 -10.40 1.20 -7.10
C VAL A 66 -9.92 -0.18 -7.57
N ILE A 67 -9.84 -0.38 -8.89
CA ILE A 67 -9.40 -1.65 -9.50
C ILE A 67 -7.95 -1.95 -9.14
N PHE A 68 -7.05 -0.97 -9.31
CA PHE A 68 -5.63 -1.16 -9.00
C PHE A 68 -5.41 -1.40 -7.51
N THR A 69 -6.21 -0.79 -6.62
CA THR A 69 -6.09 -1.05 -5.18
C THR A 69 -6.47 -2.50 -4.85
N TYR A 70 -7.50 -3.02 -5.51
CA TYR A 70 -7.92 -4.40 -5.33
C TYR A 70 -6.90 -5.39 -5.89
N VAL A 71 -6.48 -5.18 -7.16
CA VAL A 71 -5.50 -6.03 -7.83
C VAL A 71 -4.16 -6.02 -7.10
N TYR A 72 -3.68 -4.85 -6.70
CA TYR A 72 -2.43 -4.75 -5.94
C TYR A 72 -2.51 -5.49 -4.62
N THR A 73 -3.60 -5.29 -3.85
CA THR A 73 -3.76 -5.98 -2.57
C THR A 73 -3.81 -7.50 -2.74
N ALA A 74 -4.51 -8.00 -3.77
CA ALA A 74 -4.58 -9.42 -4.08
C ALA A 74 -3.22 -10.01 -4.51
N LEU A 75 -2.34 -9.21 -5.13
CA LEU A 75 -1.00 -9.65 -5.53
C LEU A 75 -0.03 -9.73 -4.34
N ILE A 76 -0.14 -8.83 -3.37
CA ILE A 76 0.79 -8.79 -2.23
C ILE A 76 0.34 -9.65 -1.04
N VAL A 77 -0.96 -9.87 -0.87
CA VAL A 77 -1.52 -10.66 0.23
C VAL A 77 -1.85 -12.05 -0.30
N ASP A 78 -1.02 -13.05 0.03
CA ASP A 78 -1.34 -14.46 -0.19
C ASP A 78 -1.93 -15.08 1.10
N PRO A 79 -3.27 -15.31 1.18
CA PRO A 79 -3.92 -15.86 2.36
C PRO A 79 -3.40 -17.26 2.74
N ARG A 80 -2.87 -18.02 1.78
CA ARG A 80 -2.32 -19.36 2.03
C ARG A 80 -1.00 -19.27 2.77
N GLN A 81 -0.13 -18.36 2.36
CA GLN A 81 1.14 -18.12 3.03
C GLN A 81 0.93 -17.66 4.49
N TYR A 82 -0.06 -16.80 4.74
CA TYR A 82 -0.41 -16.40 6.11
C TYR A 82 -0.94 -17.58 6.95
N ALA A 83 -1.76 -18.45 6.36
CA ALA A 83 -2.27 -19.64 7.07
C ALA A 83 -1.15 -20.64 7.41
N GLU A 84 -0.19 -20.85 6.51
CA GLU A 84 0.98 -21.69 6.76
C GLU A 84 1.92 -21.08 7.80
N TYR A 85 2.14 -19.77 7.74
CA TYR A 85 2.92 -19.03 8.75
C TYR A 85 2.33 -19.19 10.15
N LEU A 86 1.01 -19.04 10.31
CA LEU A 86 0.33 -19.24 11.59
C LEU A 86 0.50 -20.67 12.10
N LYS A 87 0.32 -21.66 11.21
CA LYS A 87 0.52 -23.08 11.54
C LYS A 87 1.95 -23.36 11.99
N GLY A 88 2.95 -22.78 11.30
CA GLY A 88 4.36 -22.93 11.64
C GLY A 88 4.74 -22.31 13.00
N GLN A 89 4.00 -21.29 13.45
CA GLN A 89 4.20 -20.64 14.74
C GLN A 89 3.36 -21.26 15.88
N ASN A 90 2.69 -22.39 15.65
CA ASN A 90 1.68 -22.93 16.58
C ASN A 90 0.60 -21.91 16.98
N ALA A 91 0.35 -20.91 16.12
CA ALA A 91 -0.68 -19.90 16.29
C ALA A 91 -1.94 -20.32 15.51
N PHE A 92 -3.12 -20.06 16.08
CA PHE A 92 -4.39 -20.39 15.43
C PHE A 92 -5.44 -19.32 15.69
N ILE A 93 -6.33 -19.13 14.72
CA ILE A 93 -7.47 -18.23 14.87
C ILE A 93 -8.55 -18.97 15.69
N PRO A 94 -9.00 -18.41 16.83
CA PRO A 94 -10.04 -19.04 17.64
C PRO A 94 -11.29 -19.33 16.82
N GLY A 95 -11.77 -20.58 16.84
CA GLY A 95 -12.97 -21.01 16.13
C GLY A 95 -12.76 -21.48 14.68
N ILE A 96 -11.53 -21.46 14.14
CA ILE A 96 -11.24 -21.87 12.76
C ILE A 96 -10.15 -22.93 12.75
N LYS A 97 -10.38 -24.05 12.03
CA LYS A 97 -9.40 -25.13 11.92
C LYS A 97 -8.17 -24.65 11.11
N PRO A 98 -6.93 -24.92 11.57
CA PRO A 98 -5.72 -24.56 10.84
C PRO A 98 -5.66 -25.16 9.44
N GLY A 99 -5.20 -24.37 8.46
CA GLY A 99 -5.05 -24.77 7.06
C GLY A 99 -6.00 -24.02 6.14
N LYS A 100 -6.66 -24.75 5.22
CA LYS A 100 -7.55 -24.14 4.21
C LYS A 100 -8.69 -23.28 4.79
N PRO A 101 -9.35 -23.68 5.90
CA PRO A 101 -10.37 -22.81 6.50
C PRO A 101 -9.79 -21.49 7.04
N THR A 102 -8.52 -21.47 7.46
CA THR A 102 -7.82 -20.25 7.87
C THR A 102 -7.51 -19.35 6.68
N SER A 103 -7.05 -19.91 5.55
CA SER A 103 -6.78 -19.11 4.34
C SER A 103 -8.06 -18.48 3.79
N ASP A 104 -9.15 -19.25 3.73
CA ASP A 104 -10.44 -18.77 3.21
C ASP A 104 -11.02 -17.66 4.10
N PHE A 105 -10.82 -17.78 5.43
CA PHE A 105 -11.20 -16.73 6.35
C PHE A 105 -10.37 -15.45 6.14
N ILE A 106 -9.05 -15.56 6.06
CA ILE A 106 -8.16 -14.42 5.82
C ILE A 106 -8.53 -13.72 4.51
N ASP A 107 -8.75 -14.48 3.44
CA ASP A 107 -9.16 -13.95 2.13
C ASP A 107 -10.50 -13.19 2.19
N SER A 108 -11.48 -13.75 2.90
CA SER A 108 -12.78 -13.10 3.06
C SER A 108 -12.69 -11.79 3.85
N VAL A 109 -11.82 -11.75 4.86
CA VAL A 109 -11.62 -10.58 5.72
C VAL A 109 -10.85 -9.50 4.98
N THR A 110 -9.76 -9.86 4.29
CA THR A 110 -8.97 -8.90 3.50
C THR A 110 -9.83 -8.27 2.42
N THR A 111 -10.59 -9.07 1.67
CA THR A 111 -11.52 -8.59 0.63
C THR A 111 -12.57 -7.63 1.17
N ARG A 112 -13.17 -7.93 2.35
CA ARG A 112 -14.18 -7.05 2.95
C ARG A 112 -13.62 -5.75 3.49
N ILE A 113 -12.36 -5.74 3.91
CA ILE A 113 -11.68 -4.55 4.42
C ILE A 113 -11.18 -3.67 3.25
N THR A 114 -10.70 -4.28 2.17
CA THR A 114 -10.15 -3.56 1.01
C THR A 114 -11.22 -2.85 0.20
N LEU A 115 -12.43 -3.40 0.11
CA LEU A 115 -13.53 -2.83 -0.69
C LEU A 115 -13.94 -1.41 -0.24
N PRO A 116 -14.26 -1.14 1.04
CA PRO A 116 -14.53 0.22 1.49
C PRO A 116 -13.28 1.11 1.45
N GLY A 117 -12.09 0.54 1.67
CA GLY A 117 -10.82 1.26 1.61
C GLY A 117 -10.49 1.78 0.21
N SER A 118 -10.66 0.97 -0.83
CA SER A 118 -10.39 1.36 -2.23
C SER A 118 -11.36 2.42 -2.73
N VAL A 119 -12.63 2.30 -2.36
CA VAL A 119 -13.67 3.31 -2.67
C VAL A 119 -13.33 4.64 -2.00
N PHE A 120 -12.95 4.63 -0.72
CA PHE A 120 -12.51 5.83 -0.02
C PHE A 120 -11.31 6.49 -0.71
N LEU A 121 -10.29 5.70 -1.08
CA LEU A 121 -9.11 6.22 -1.78
C LEU A 121 -9.46 6.82 -3.15
N GLY A 122 -10.36 6.18 -3.91
CA GLY A 122 -10.86 6.71 -5.17
C GLY A 122 -11.58 8.06 -5.00
N PHE A 123 -12.39 8.22 -3.95
CA PHE A 123 -13.05 9.50 -3.68
C PHE A 123 -12.07 10.62 -3.34
N VAL A 124 -11.03 10.33 -2.55
CA VAL A 124 -10.02 11.34 -2.21
C VAL A 124 -9.15 11.68 -3.44
N SER A 125 -8.96 10.74 -4.37
CA SER A 125 -8.15 10.98 -5.58
C SER A 125 -8.84 11.92 -6.59
N ILE A 126 -10.18 11.98 -6.61
CA ILE A 126 -10.96 12.88 -7.49
C ILE A 126 -11.30 14.24 -6.84
N LEU A 127 -10.99 14.43 -5.56
CA LEU A 127 -11.21 15.68 -4.83
C LEU A 127 -10.55 16.92 -5.48
N PRO A 128 -9.37 16.85 -6.17
CA PRO A 128 -8.79 18.03 -6.82
C PRO A 128 -9.69 18.61 -7.90
N ALA A 129 -10.37 17.76 -8.66
CA ALA A 129 -11.22 18.19 -9.76
C ALA A 129 -12.46 18.92 -9.25
N PHE A 130 -13.04 18.45 -8.14
CA PHE A 130 -14.13 19.17 -7.48
C PHE A 130 -13.65 20.53 -6.95
N ALA A 131 -12.49 20.60 -6.29
CA ALA A 131 -11.94 21.86 -5.80
C ALA A 131 -11.68 22.88 -6.93
N ALA A 132 -11.16 22.43 -8.07
CA ALA A 132 -10.97 23.26 -9.25
C ALA A 132 -12.31 23.74 -9.84
N ALA A 133 -13.34 22.89 -9.86
CA ALA A 133 -14.69 23.25 -10.34
C ALA A 133 -15.37 24.32 -9.47
N PHE A 134 -15.07 24.39 -8.17
CA PHE A 134 -15.55 25.44 -7.26
C PHE A 134 -14.78 26.76 -7.36
N GLY A 135 -13.85 26.90 -8.31
CA GLY A 135 -13.12 28.14 -8.58
C GLY A 135 -11.82 28.29 -7.77
N ALA A 136 -11.32 27.23 -7.16
CA ALA A 136 -9.98 27.25 -6.58
C ALA A 136 -8.91 27.38 -7.67
N ASN A 137 -7.81 28.08 -7.38
CA ASN A 137 -6.67 28.17 -8.28
C ASN A 137 -6.19 26.75 -8.66
N ILE A 138 -5.98 26.47 -9.95
CA ILE A 138 -5.57 25.15 -10.45
C ILE A 138 -4.30 24.63 -9.76
N ALA A 139 -3.30 25.49 -9.54
CA ALA A 139 -2.08 25.10 -8.85
C ALA A 139 -2.34 24.75 -7.38
N PHE A 140 -3.26 25.49 -6.74
CA PHE A 140 -3.70 25.20 -5.38
C PHE A 140 -4.51 23.89 -5.32
N ALA A 141 -5.45 23.68 -6.24
CA ALA A 141 -6.26 22.47 -6.33
C ALA A 141 -5.41 21.24 -6.68
N MET A 142 -4.42 21.35 -7.55
CA MET A 142 -3.51 20.24 -7.87
C MET A 142 -2.59 19.90 -6.71
N PHE A 143 -2.10 20.90 -5.96
CA PHE A 143 -1.18 20.69 -4.84
C PHE A 143 -1.89 20.23 -3.56
N PHE A 144 -3.05 20.79 -3.24
CA PHE A 144 -3.82 20.51 -2.03
C PHE A 144 -5.02 19.58 -2.25
N GLY A 145 -5.42 19.34 -3.50
CA GLY A 145 -6.73 18.75 -3.78
C GLY A 145 -6.81 17.25 -3.65
N GLY A 146 -5.72 16.48 -3.56
CA GLY A 146 -5.86 15.04 -3.32
C GLY A 146 -4.71 14.18 -3.75
N THR A 147 -4.37 14.10 -5.04
CA THR A 147 -3.40 13.11 -5.55
C THR A 147 -1.97 13.37 -5.10
N SER A 148 -1.45 14.59 -5.27
CA SER A 148 -0.13 14.98 -4.76
C SER A 148 -0.01 14.81 -3.24
N LEU A 149 -1.04 15.19 -2.50
CA LEU A 149 -1.08 15.14 -1.04
C LEU A 149 -1.19 13.70 -0.54
N LEU A 150 -2.04 12.87 -1.15
CA LEU A 150 -2.14 11.44 -0.86
C LEU A 150 -0.83 10.73 -1.15
N ILE A 151 -0.17 11.07 -2.26
CA ILE A 151 1.14 10.51 -2.60
C ILE A 151 2.18 10.94 -1.58
N MET A 152 2.25 12.22 -1.24
CA MET A 152 3.17 12.74 -0.24
C MET A 152 2.97 12.05 1.11
N VAL A 153 1.75 12.04 1.63
CA VAL A 153 1.44 11.45 2.94
C VAL A 153 1.75 9.97 2.94
N GLY A 154 1.35 9.22 1.91
CA GLY A 154 1.57 7.79 1.98
C GLY A 154 3.01 7.37 1.66
N VAL A 155 3.80 8.12 0.88
CA VAL A 155 5.25 7.91 0.81
C VAL A 155 5.92 8.24 2.15
N VAL A 156 5.47 9.29 2.85
CA VAL A 156 5.94 9.59 4.21
C VAL A 156 5.59 8.45 5.17
N LEU A 157 4.39 7.89 5.10
CA LEU A 157 4.01 6.73 5.92
C LEU A 157 4.83 5.48 5.57
N ASP A 158 5.09 5.24 4.29
CA ASP A 158 5.91 4.10 3.84
C ASP A 158 7.35 4.24 4.34
N THR A 159 7.94 5.44 4.25
CA THR A 159 9.29 5.71 4.77
C THR A 159 9.35 5.59 6.29
N LEU A 160 8.34 6.08 7.03
CA LEU A 160 8.26 5.92 8.48
C LEU A 160 8.19 4.43 8.88
N GLN A 161 7.37 3.63 8.20
CA GLN A 161 7.27 2.20 8.46
C GLN A 161 8.59 1.47 8.18
N GLN A 162 9.32 1.85 7.13
CA GLN A 162 10.65 1.31 6.85
C GLN A 162 11.66 1.65 7.96
N ILE A 163 11.66 2.91 8.43
CA ILE A 163 12.54 3.36 9.53
C ILE A 163 12.22 2.61 10.82
N GLU A 164 10.94 2.49 11.19
CA GLU A 164 10.51 1.72 12.36
C GLU A 164 10.95 0.26 12.28
N GLY A 165 10.81 -0.38 11.12
CA GLY A 165 11.28 -1.74 10.88
C GLY A 165 12.79 -1.90 11.15
N HIS A 166 13.62 -0.96 10.66
CA HIS A 166 15.06 -0.95 10.94
C HIS A 166 15.40 -0.67 12.41
N LEU A 167 14.67 0.21 13.08
CA LEU A 167 14.89 0.53 14.49
C LEU A 167 14.54 -0.64 15.42
N LEU A 168 13.49 -1.40 15.12
CA LEU A 168 13.13 -2.61 15.87
C LEU A 168 14.23 -3.67 15.81
N MET A 169 14.81 -3.91 14.62
CA MET A 169 15.94 -4.84 14.45
C MET A 169 17.17 -4.40 15.27
N ARG A 170 17.45 -3.09 15.32
CA ARG A 170 18.57 -2.55 16.09
C ARG A 170 18.40 -2.72 17.62
N ARG A 171 17.16 -2.65 18.13
CA ARG A 171 16.89 -2.91 19.56
C ARG A 171 16.98 -4.40 19.91
N TYR A 172 16.76 -5.30 18.94
CA TYR A 172 17.01 -6.73 19.09
C TYR A 172 18.52 -7.06 19.21
N ASP A 173 19.38 -6.42 18.41
CA ASP A 173 20.84 -6.62 18.47
C ASP A 173 21.49 -6.15 19.78
N GLY A 174 20.93 -5.11 20.41
CA GLY A 174 21.42 -4.60 21.70
C GLY A 174 21.23 -5.60 22.85
N LEU A 175 20.16 -6.39 22.83
CA LEU A 175 19.82 -7.34 23.88
C LEU A 175 20.52 -8.70 23.71
N THR A 176 20.72 -9.16 22.48
CA THR A 176 21.43 -10.43 22.19
C THR A 176 22.94 -10.33 22.40
N LYS A 177 23.53 -9.12 22.26
CA LYS A 177 24.97 -8.90 22.48
C LYS A 177 25.36 -8.70 23.96
N SER A 178 24.44 -8.23 24.79
CA SER A 178 24.67 -8.04 26.24
C SER A 178 24.63 -9.35 27.04
N GLY A 179 24.04 -10.42 26.47
CA GLY A 179 23.84 -11.71 27.13
C GLY A 179 24.96 -12.76 26.98
N LYS A 180 26.15 -12.43 26.45
CA LYS A 180 27.29 -13.37 26.47
C LYS A 180 27.89 -13.44 27.88
N LEU A 181 27.19 -14.13 28.78
CA LEU A 181 27.74 -14.61 30.06
C LEU A 181 28.97 -15.47 29.78
N LYS A 182 30.13 -14.91 30.12
CA LYS A 182 31.45 -15.54 30.13
C LYS A 182 31.38 -16.82 30.97
N LYS A 183 31.24 -17.97 30.31
CA LYS A 183 31.33 -19.30 30.94
C LYS A 183 32.74 -19.45 31.52
N LYS A 184 32.88 -19.16 32.82
CA LYS A 184 34.12 -19.34 33.59
C LYS A 184 34.28 -20.84 33.84
N GLY A 185 34.93 -21.54 32.91
CA GLY A 185 35.36 -22.93 33.10
C GLY A 185 36.48 -22.98 34.14
N GLY A 186 36.12 -23.14 35.41
CA GLY A 186 37.03 -23.54 36.47
C GLY A 186 36.92 -25.05 36.65
N MET A 187 37.73 -25.82 35.92
CA MET A 187 37.93 -27.24 36.20
C MET A 187 39.25 -27.34 36.97
N MET A 188 39.13 -27.34 38.29
CA MET A 188 40.22 -27.56 39.24
C MET A 188 40.62 -29.03 39.13
N GLY A 189 41.80 -29.29 38.55
CA GLY A 189 42.41 -30.62 38.52
C GLY A 189 42.67 -31.07 39.94
N ILE A 190 41.89 -32.05 40.40
CA ILE A 190 42.11 -32.75 41.66
C ILE A 190 43.30 -33.69 41.41
N GLY A 191 44.42 -33.40 42.08
CA GLY A 191 45.55 -34.30 42.18
C GLY A 191 45.15 -35.58 42.92
N ALA A 192 45.56 -36.71 42.38
CA ALA A 192 45.66 -37.96 43.10
C ALA A 192 47.14 -38.16 43.43
N ASP A 193 47.50 -37.81 44.66
CA ASP A 193 48.63 -38.43 45.37
C ASP A 193 48.09 -39.67 46.09
N LEU A 194 48.93 -40.73 46.10
CA LEU A 194 48.79 -42.08 46.66
C LEU A 194 48.25 -43.16 45.70
#